data_AF-A0A2E1H649-F1
#
_entry.id   AF-A0A2E1H649-F1
#
_cell.length_a   1.000
_cell.length_b   1.000
_cell.length_c   1.000
_cell.angle_alpha   90.00
_cell.angle_beta   90.00
_cell.angle_gamma   90.00
#
_symmetry.space_group_name_H-M   'P 1'
#
loop_
_entity.id
_entity.type
_entity.pdbx_description
1 polymer ?
#
loop_
_entity_poly.entity_id
_entity_poly.type
_entity_poly.pdbx_seq_one_letter_code
_entity_poly.pdbx_strand_id
1 'polypeptide(L)'
;MSRTPALFLATMAIGCSSVTSYNEQIFPAYEAYRDGDVSAAADISSAIYEEYYDGNSRVIFALENGTMLRDAGYYQQAFDVLEQAEATLKIGYDQRSALNARALTEGAASVLVNQKTLAYTGTIYDRVLLNTYKALAMLELNQIDNALVEARRIDQAQQEAEKLFREEYDAVEAEAGNKGYAVNLDKMYSNEDFVKQNRGLFKDTGVGDFQNPFATFVIGMLRRISPNNGEDPTFDFKWLEDRLPSNVYVKQELEAIMNGEDVDGSVYVIFENGRGPSLVENKITIPTGVFGYNSSRDGLRFFNEEYLALPRFVSGRKAANALEVIAGPANRSTTMMVADMNRIALHEFNARYPGILMREMVSSAIKGIISGVGQAVAAEMMSSDDNDIATLGLALGIGSVVAKSAIAQADDRAWKSIACNYQIARFKRGESNTLKLSLIGGNANATVEMPDAAAVVVIVRSINSSHINVRSYGFGTPTIN
;
A
#
# COMPACT_ATOMS: atom_id res chain seq x y z
N MET A 1 -15.18 -2.66 63.83
CA MET A 1 -15.72 -2.65 62.44
C MET A 1 -14.83 -1.73 61.60
N SER A 2 -13.78 -2.29 60.99
CA SER A 2 -12.89 -1.56 60.08
C SER A 2 -13.32 -1.85 58.64
N ARG A 3 -13.69 -0.82 57.88
CA ARG A 3 -13.94 -0.93 56.44
C ARG A 3 -12.63 -0.64 55.70
N THR A 4 -12.00 -1.70 55.21
CA THR A 4 -10.96 -1.66 54.17
C THR A 4 -11.58 -1.20 52.84
N PRO A 5 -10.97 -0.26 52.09
CA PRO A 5 -11.41 0.02 50.74
C PRO A 5 -10.88 -1.07 49.81
N ALA A 6 -11.79 -1.75 49.10
CA ALA A 6 -11.45 -2.74 48.09
C ALA A 6 -10.89 -2.01 46.86
N LEU A 7 -9.62 -2.26 46.56
CA LEU A 7 -8.95 -1.87 45.33
C LEU A 7 -9.56 -2.70 44.18
N PHE A 8 -10.41 -2.09 43.36
CA PHE A 8 -10.90 -2.72 42.12
C PHE A 8 -9.74 -2.80 41.13
N LEU A 9 -9.17 -4.00 40.98
CA LEU A 9 -8.25 -4.31 39.90
C LEU A 9 -9.08 -4.41 38.61
N ALA A 10 -9.16 -3.32 37.84
CA ALA A 10 -9.75 -3.33 36.52
C ALA A 10 -8.85 -4.17 35.60
N THR A 11 -9.23 -5.43 35.37
CA THR A 11 -8.68 -6.24 34.28
C THR A 11 -9.09 -5.60 32.96
N MET A 12 -8.22 -4.73 32.42
CA MET A 12 -8.29 -4.31 31.02
C MET A 12 -8.12 -5.56 30.16
N ALA A 13 -9.23 -6.07 29.61
CA ALA A 13 -9.20 -6.96 28.45
C ALA A 13 -8.70 -6.13 27.25
N ILE A 14 -7.38 -5.93 27.16
CA ILE A 14 -6.75 -5.42 25.95
C ILE A 14 -6.99 -6.50 24.90
N GLY A 15 -7.86 -6.21 23.93
CA GLY A 15 -8.13 -7.14 22.83
C GLY A 15 -6.82 -7.59 22.20
N CYS A 16 -6.59 -8.90 22.15
CA CYS A 16 -5.34 -9.50 21.65
C CYS A 16 -5.00 -9.06 20.22
N SER A 17 -5.98 -8.59 19.44
CA SER A 17 -5.79 -8.01 18.11
C SER A 17 -4.91 -6.76 18.07
N SER A 18 -4.81 -6.01 19.18
CA SER A 18 -3.98 -4.79 19.23
C SER A 18 -2.47 -5.08 19.33
N VAL A 19 -2.09 -6.29 19.74
CA VAL A 19 -0.68 -6.65 20.00
C VAL A 19 -0.04 -7.42 18.83
N THR A 20 -0.82 -8.23 18.10
CA THR A 20 -0.34 -9.08 16.98
C THR A 20 -0.10 -8.28 15.70
N SER A 21 1.06 -8.45 15.06
CA SER A 21 1.46 -7.74 13.83
C SER A 21 0.49 -8.01 12.66
N TYR A 22 0.30 -7.04 11.76
CA TYR A 22 -0.45 -7.26 10.52
C TYR A 22 0.17 -8.41 9.70
N ASN A 23 1.50 -8.45 9.63
CA ASN A 23 2.22 -9.49 8.90
C ASN A 23 1.97 -10.89 9.46
N GLU A 24 1.78 -11.02 10.78
CA GLU A 24 1.41 -12.28 11.42
C GLU A 24 -0.06 -12.64 11.15
N GLN A 25 -0.97 -11.66 11.21
CA GLN A 25 -2.40 -11.85 10.96
C GLN A 25 -2.68 -12.36 9.55
N ILE A 26 -2.04 -11.78 8.52
CA ILE A 26 -2.26 -12.17 7.13
C ILE A 26 -1.40 -13.38 6.69
N PHE A 27 -0.45 -13.82 7.51
CA PHE A 27 0.51 -14.87 7.16
C PHE A 27 -0.13 -16.17 6.63
N PRO A 28 -1.22 -16.70 7.23
CA PRO A 28 -1.83 -17.94 6.75
C PRO A 28 -2.32 -17.86 5.30
N ALA A 29 -2.94 -16.74 4.90
CA ALA A 29 -3.35 -16.53 3.50
C ALA A 29 -2.12 -16.44 2.57
N TYR A 30 -1.06 -15.78 3.04
CA TYR A 30 0.19 -15.67 2.29
C TYR A 30 0.94 -16.98 2.12
N GLU A 31 0.82 -17.90 3.05
CA GLU A 31 1.43 -19.23 2.94
C GLU A 31 0.86 -19.96 1.73
N ALA A 32 -0.48 -20.08 1.67
CA ALA A 32 -1.19 -20.64 0.51
C ALA A 32 -0.87 -19.89 -0.79
N TYR A 33 -0.90 -18.54 -0.74
CA TYR A 33 -0.65 -17.70 -1.91
C TYR A 33 0.77 -17.90 -2.46
N ARG A 34 1.76 -18.04 -1.57
CA ARG A 34 3.16 -18.30 -1.94
C ARG A 34 3.36 -19.64 -2.61
N ASP A 35 2.58 -20.64 -2.24
CA ASP A 35 2.63 -21.97 -2.83
C ASP A 35 1.91 -22.04 -4.18
N GLY A 36 1.21 -20.96 -4.56
CA GLY A 36 0.46 -20.86 -5.81
C GLY A 36 -0.99 -21.32 -5.68
N ASP A 37 -1.43 -21.67 -4.47
CA ASP A 37 -2.82 -22.03 -4.17
C ASP A 37 -3.65 -20.75 -3.97
N VAL A 38 -4.04 -20.15 -5.09
CA VAL A 38 -4.82 -18.91 -5.10
C VAL A 38 -6.22 -19.09 -4.52
N SER A 39 -6.82 -20.29 -4.63
CA SER A 39 -8.14 -20.59 -4.10
C SER A 39 -8.11 -20.65 -2.58
N ALA A 40 -7.18 -21.41 -1.99
CA ALA A 40 -7.02 -21.44 -0.54
C ALA A 40 -6.63 -20.05 0.02
N ALA A 41 -5.78 -19.30 -0.69
CA ALA A 41 -5.44 -17.93 -0.29
C ALA A 41 -6.67 -17.01 -0.26
N ALA A 42 -7.56 -17.10 -1.27
CA ALA A 42 -8.80 -16.36 -1.32
C ALA A 42 -9.72 -16.71 -0.14
N ASP A 43 -9.94 -18.00 0.12
CA ASP A 43 -10.80 -18.45 1.22
C ASP A 43 -10.28 -18.00 2.59
N ILE A 44 -8.98 -18.18 2.85
CA ILE A 44 -8.35 -17.78 4.11
C ILE A 44 -8.36 -16.25 4.27
N SER A 45 -8.06 -15.50 3.21
CA SER A 45 -8.08 -14.03 3.28
C SER A 45 -9.49 -13.46 3.47
N SER A 46 -10.53 -14.10 2.92
CA SER A 46 -11.92 -13.71 3.15
C SER A 46 -12.31 -13.89 4.62
N ALA A 47 -11.93 -15.03 5.23
CA ALA A 47 -12.16 -15.27 6.66
C ALA A 47 -11.42 -14.24 7.55
N ILE A 48 -10.18 -13.89 7.19
CA ILE A 48 -9.43 -12.82 7.89
C ILE A 48 -10.13 -11.47 7.72
N TYR A 49 -10.56 -11.13 6.50
CA TYR A 49 -11.27 -9.88 6.26
C TYR A 49 -12.55 -9.77 7.10
N GLU A 50 -13.33 -10.85 7.20
CA GLU A 50 -14.52 -10.93 8.06
C GLU A 50 -14.17 -10.76 9.54
N GLU A 51 -13.10 -11.41 10.03
CA GLU A 51 -12.64 -11.28 11.43
C GLU A 51 -12.29 -9.83 11.80
N TYR A 52 -11.67 -9.10 10.87
CA TYR A 52 -11.20 -7.72 11.09
C TYR A 52 -12.07 -6.65 10.43
N TYR A 53 -13.32 -6.98 10.03
CA TYR A 53 -14.21 -6.09 9.28
C TYR A 53 -14.50 -4.77 10.01
N ASP A 54 -14.73 -4.84 11.32
CA ASP A 54 -14.97 -3.68 12.19
C ASP A 54 -13.67 -3.06 12.75
N GLY A 55 -12.51 -3.59 12.34
CA GLY A 55 -11.21 -3.19 12.86
C GLY A 55 -10.57 -2.02 12.12
N ASN A 56 -9.57 -1.42 12.76
CA ASN A 56 -8.74 -0.36 12.17
C ASN A 56 -7.93 -0.81 10.95
N SER A 57 -7.76 -2.12 10.76
CA SER A 57 -7.05 -2.72 9.62
C SER A 57 -7.99 -3.21 8.51
N ARG A 58 -9.30 -2.95 8.60
CA ARG A 58 -10.29 -3.45 7.62
C ARG A 58 -9.93 -3.13 6.17
N VAL A 59 -9.40 -1.93 5.91
CA VAL A 59 -9.01 -1.51 4.55
C VAL A 59 -7.87 -2.37 4.03
N ILE A 60 -6.82 -2.56 4.82
CA ILE A 60 -5.66 -3.32 4.34
C ILE A 60 -6.04 -4.78 4.09
N PHE A 61 -6.89 -5.37 4.93
CA PHE A 61 -7.39 -6.72 4.70
C PHE A 61 -8.32 -6.83 3.50
N ALA A 62 -9.14 -5.81 3.23
CA ALA A 62 -9.96 -5.73 2.02
C ALA A 62 -9.09 -5.65 0.75
N LEU A 63 -8.00 -4.86 0.80
CA LEU A 63 -7.04 -4.78 -0.31
C LEU A 63 -6.39 -6.15 -0.59
N GLU A 64 -5.89 -6.80 0.45
CA GLU A 64 -5.29 -8.15 0.35
C GLU A 64 -6.28 -9.17 -0.22
N ASN A 65 -7.48 -9.22 0.35
CA ASN A 65 -8.54 -10.13 -0.04
C ASN A 65 -9.03 -9.88 -1.47
N GLY A 66 -9.21 -8.62 -1.87
CA GLY A 66 -9.61 -8.25 -3.23
C GLY A 66 -8.64 -8.76 -4.29
N THR A 67 -7.33 -8.66 -4.05
CA THR A 67 -6.33 -9.26 -4.95
C THR A 67 -6.42 -10.79 -5.00
N MET A 68 -6.50 -11.45 -3.84
CA MET A 68 -6.52 -12.91 -3.77
C MET A 68 -7.81 -13.50 -4.37
N LEU A 69 -8.96 -12.86 -4.15
CA LEU A 69 -10.24 -13.19 -4.79
C LEU A 69 -10.15 -13.07 -6.32
N ARG A 70 -9.59 -11.96 -6.83
CA ARG A 70 -9.43 -11.76 -8.27
C ARG A 70 -8.53 -12.84 -8.89
N ASP A 71 -7.39 -13.11 -8.26
CA ASP A 71 -6.45 -14.13 -8.72
C ASP A 71 -7.07 -15.55 -8.68
N ALA A 72 -7.97 -15.83 -7.74
CA ALA A 72 -8.76 -17.07 -7.69
C ALA A 72 -9.91 -17.10 -8.73
N GLY A 73 -10.26 -15.95 -9.31
CA GLY A 73 -11.33 -15.83 -10.31
C GLY A 73 -12.68 -15.40 -9.76
N TYR A 74 -12.75 -14.99 -8.50
CA TYR A 74 -13.97 -14.48 -7.86
C TYR A 74 -14.11 -12.98 -8.11
N TYR A 75 -14.18 -12.57 -9.37
CA TYR A 75 -14.08 -11.18 -9.80
C TYR A 75 -15.14 -10.26 -9.19
N GLN A 76 -16.39 -10.70 -9.10
CA GLN A 76 -17.45 -9.89 -8.52
C GLN A 76 -17.18 -9.65 -7.03
N GLN A 77 -16.79 -10.69 -6.29
CA GLN A 77 -16.46 -10.57 -4.87
C GLN A 77 -15.23 -9.66 -4.68
N ALA A 78 -14.22 -9.81 -5.54
CA ALA A 78 -13.04 -8.95 -5.54
C ALA A 78 -13.42 -7.47 -5.71
N PHE A 79 -14.27 -7.17 -6.69
CA PHE A 79 -14.79 -5.81 -6.91
C PHE A 79 -15.56 -5.30 -5.69
N ASP A 80 -16.50 -6.09 -5.16
CA ASP A 80 -17.37 -5.68 -4.05
C ASP A 80 -16.57 -5.36 -2.78
N VAL A 81 -15.53 -6.15 -2.48
CA VAL A 81 -14.62 -5.91 -1.35
C VAL A 81 -13.75 -4.67 -1.57
N LEU A 82 -13.25 -4.44 -2.77
CA LEU A 82 -12.44 -3.27 -3.09
C LEU A 82 -13.29 -1.98 -3.11
N GLU A 83 -14.55 -2.03 -3.55
CA GLU A 83 -15.50 -0.91 -3.46
C GLU A 83 -15.75 -0.52 -1.99
N GLN A 84 -15.90 -1.51 -1.10
CA GLN A 84 -16.02 -1.26 0.35
C GLN A 84 -14.75 -0.64 0.95
N ALA A 85 -13.57 -1.07 0.48
CA ALA A 85 -12.30 -0.47 0.88
C ALA A 85 -12.22 1.00 0.43
N GLU A 86 -12.62 1.31 -0.81
CA GLU A 86 -12.64 2.68 -1.34
C GLU A 86 -13.59 3.58 -0.54
N ALA A 87 -14.82 3.10 -0.28
CA ALA A 87 -15.80 3.83 0.52
C ALA A 87 -15.26 4.13 1.93
N THR A 88 -14.59 3.15 2.54
CA THR A 88 -13.92 3.33 3.84
C THR A 88 -12.80 4.36 3.80
N LEU A 89 -11.95 4.32 2.77
CA LEU A 89 -10.84 5.25 2.58
C LEU A 89 -11.33 6.69 2.42
N LYS A 90 -12.46 6.88 1.73
CA LYS A 90 -13.12 8.17 1.55
C LYS A 90 -13.70 8.70 2.86
N ILE A 91 -14.47 7.89 3.58
CA ILE A 91 -15.04 8.26 4.88
C ILE A 91 -13.93 8.62 5.88
N GLY A 92 -12.86 7.80 5.94
CA GLY A 92 -11.73 8.05 6.84
C GLY A 92 -10.97 9.34 6.51
N TYR A 93 -10.85 9.69 5.23
CA TYR A 93 -10.26 10.95 4.79
C TYR A 93 -11.13 12.15 5.21
N ASP A 94 -12.43 12.12 4.93
CA ASP A 94 -13.36 13.21 5.27
C ASP A 94 -13.41 13.46 6.78
N GLN A 95 -13.43 12.38 7.59
CA GLN A 95 -13.42 12.46 9.05
C GLN A 95 -12.10 13.02 9.59
N ARG A 96 -10.94 12.60 9.07
CA ARG A 96 -9.64 13.14 9.49
C ARG A 96 -9.50 14.61 9.12
N SER A 97 -9.93 15.02 7.93
CA SER A 97 -9.93 16.43 7.52
C SER A 97 -10.75 17.27 8.50
N ALA A 98 -11.96 16.82 8.86
CA ALA A 98 -12.81 17.49 9.84
C ALA A 98 -12.21 17.50 11.27
N LEU A 99 -11.59 16.41 11.70
CA LEU A 99 -10.94 16.31 13.02
C LEU A 99 -9.69 17.19 13.11
N ASN A 100 -8.86 17.20 12.08
CA ASN A 100 -7.67 18.05 12.00
C ASN A 100 -8.08 19.54 12.05
N ALA A 101 -9.14 19.92 11.32
CA ALA A 101 -9.68 21.28 11.37
C ALA A 101 -10.15 21.68 12.78
N ARG A 102 -10.77 20.75 13.53
CA ARG A 102 -11.20 20.98 14.93
C ARG A 102 -10.04 20.97 15.93
N ALA A 103 -9.06 20.10 15.76
CA ALA A 103 -7.88 20.00 16.61
C ALA A 103 -7.03 21.29 16.54
N LEU A 104 -6.99 21.95 15.38
CA LEU A 104 -6.37 23.26 15.19
C LEU A 104 -7.07 24.39 15.99
N THR A 105 -8.37 24.25 16.29
CA THR A 105 -9.15 25.28 16.99
C THR A 105 -9.32 25.03 18.50
N GLU A 106 -9.26 23.78 18.95
CA GLU A 106 -9.66 23.40 20.34
C GLU A 106 -8.52 22.86 21.21
N GLY A 107 -7.28 22.78 20.72
CA GLY A 107 -6.10 22.48 21.55
C GLY A 107 -6.09 21.11 22.25
N ALA A 108 -6.87 20.11 21.79
CA ALA A 108 -7.12 18.87 22.52
C ALA A 108 -6.41 17.60 21.97
N ALA A 109 -5.60 16.99 22.86
CA ALA A 109 -5.47 15.55 23.19
C ALA A 109 -5.26 14.40 22.15
N SER A 110 -5.01 14.62 20.85
CA SER A 110 -5.06 13.50 19.87
C SER A 110 -3.86 12.51 19.77
N VAL A 111 -2.76 12.67 20.53
CA VAL A 111 -1.44 12.08 20.15
C VAL A 111 -0.99 10.88 21.01
N LEU A 112 -1.86 10.39 21.87
CA LEU A 112 -1.57 9.23 22.74
C LEU A 112 -1.83 7.88 22.08
N VAL A 113 -2.42 7.86 20.88
CA VAL A 113 -2.86 6.63 20.22
C VAL A 113 -1.68 5.96 19.50
N ASN A 114 -1.54 4.63 19.61
CA ASN A 114 -0.55 3.87 18.85
C ASN A 114 -0.87 3.97 17.34
N GLN A 115 0.12 4.23 16.47
CA GLN A 115 -0.11 4.40 15.02
C GLN A 115 -0.78 3.15 14.42
N LYS A 116 -0.42 1.96 14.89
CA LYS A 116 -1.08 0.70 14.52
C LYS A 116 -2.55 0.63 14.94
N THR A 117 -2.91 1.30 16.04
CA THR A 117 -4.30 1.38 16.51
C THR A 117 -5.12 2.46 15.81
N LEU A 118 -4.52 3.27 14.93
CA LEU A 118 -5.28 4.15 14.04
C LEU A 118 -5.79 3.37 12.82
N ALA A 119 -6.96 3.76 12.34
CA ALA A 119 -7.51 3.26 11.09
C ALA A 119 -6.50 3.43 9.94
N TYR A 120 -6.27 2.38 9.16
CA TYR A 120 -5.41 2.41 7.99
C TYR A 120 -6.05 3.29 6.91
N THR A 121 -5.32 4.29 6.41
CA THR A 121 -5.84 5.29 5.46
C THR A 121 -5.33 5.15 4.03
N GLY A 122 -4.61 4.07 3.75
CA GLY A 122 -4.05 3.79 2.43
C GLY A 122 -2.92 4.75 2.05
N THR A 123 -1.96 4.21 1.32
CA THR A 123 -0.99 5.00 0.55
C THR A 123 -1.65 5.53 -0.74
N ILE A 124 -0.93 6.36 -1.47
CA ILE A 124 -1.36 6.85 -2.79
C ILE A 124 -1.37 5.70 -3.77
N TYR A 125 -0.31 4.87 -3.78
CA TYR A 125 -0.31 3.71 -4.66
C TYR A 125 -1.45 2.72 -4.33
N ASP A 126 -1.88 2.59 -3.08
CA ASP A 126 -3.05 1.77 -2.73
C ASP A 126 -4.31 2.33 -3.39
N ARG A 127 -4.54 3.64 -3.33
CA ARG A 127 -5.72 4.29 -3.91
C ARG A 127 -5.76 4.15 -5.44
N VAL A 128 -4.62 4.32 -6.09
CA VAL A 128 -4.48 4.15 -7.54
C VAL A 128 -4.66 2.68 -7.93
N LEU A 129 -3.98 1.75 -7.25
CA LEU A 129 -4.07 0.32 -7.56
C LEU A 129 -5.40 -0.30 -7.18
N LEU A 130 -6.08 0.19 -6.15
CA LEU A 130 -7.42 -0.27 -5.77
C LEU A 130 -8.36 -0.12 -6.97
N ASN A 131 -8.43 1.08 -7.55
CA ASN A 131 -9.28 1.34 -8.71
C ASN A 131 -8.75 0.62 -9.96
N THR A 132 -7.44 0.42 -10.08
CA THR A 132 -6.85 -0.42 -11.14
C THR A 132 -7.32 -1.87 -11.05
N TYR A 133 -7.34 -2.46 -9.86
CA TYR A 133 -7.75 -3.84 -9.64
C TYR A 133 -9.27 -4.01 -9.80
N LYS A 134 -10.06 -3.00 -9.44
CA LYS A 134 -11.50 -2.95 -9.75
C LYS A 134 -11.77 -2.87 -11.25
N ALA A 135 -11.02 -2.03 -11.98
CA ALA A 135 -11.12 -1.94 -13.43
C ALA A 135 -10.78 -3.28 -14.11
N LEU A 136 -9.73 -3.96 -13.64
CA LEU A 136 -9.37 -5.30 -14.11
C LEU A 136 -10.45 -6.32 -13.77
N ALA A 137 -10.98 -6.35 -12.54
CA ALA A 137 -12.06 -7.27 -12.16
C ALA A 137 -13.32 -7.09 -13.03
N MET A 138 -13.69 -5.84 -13.35
CA MET A 138 -14.80 -5.53 -14.26
C MET A 138 -14.50 -5.96 -15.71
N LEU A 139 -13.27 -5.76 -16.18
CA LEU A 139 -12.80 -6.27 -17.48
C LEU A 139 -12.91 -7.79 -17.54
N GLU A 140 -12.49 -8.50 -16.49
CA GLU A 140 -12.52 -9.97 -16.39
C GLU A 140 -13.95 -10.53 -16.30
N LEU A 141 -14.92 -9.73 -15.85
CA LEU A 141 -16.35 -10.01 -15.94
C LEU A 141 -16.98 -9.65 -17.28
N ASN A 142 -16.18 -9.20 -18.25
CA ASN A 142 -16.64 -8.67 -19.53
C ASN A 142 -17.58 -7.46 -19.41
N GLN A 143 -17.45 -6.69 -18.31
CA GLN A 143 -18.22 -5.47 -18.03
C GLN A 143 -17.37 -4.23 -18.36
N ILE A 144 -17.05 -4.05 -19.65
CA ILE A 144 -16.17 -2.98 -20.12
C ILE A 144 -16.65 -1.57 -19.75
N ASP A 145 -17.97 -1.31 -19.78
CA ASP A 145 -18.51 -0.01 -19.38
C ASP A 145 -18.23 0.30 -17.91
N ASN A 146 -18.35 -0.71 -17.03
CA ASN A 146 -18.00 -0.57 -15.61
C ASN A 146 -16.49 -0.43 -15.43
N ALA A 147 -15.67 -1.15 -16.21
CA ALA A 147 -14.22 -0.98 -16.18
C ALA A 147 -13.79 0.44 -16.58
N LEU A 148 -14.48 1.07 -17.54
CA LEU A 148 -14.24 2.47 -17.92
C LEU A 148 -14.66 3.47 -16.83
N VAL A 149 -15.68 3.17 -16.03
CA VAL A 149 -15.99 3.97 -14.83
C VAL A 149 -14.80 3.95 -13.86
N GLU A 150 -14.24 2.76 -13.62
CA GLU A 150 -13.06 2.61 -12.76
C GLU A 150 -11.82 3.27 -13.35
N ALA A 151 -11.62 3.23 -14.68
CA ALA A 151 -10.55 3.96 -15.36
C ALA A 151 -10.58 5.48 -15.06
N ARG A 152 -11.77 6.08 -15.05
CA ARG A 152 -11.94 7.49 -14.66
C ARG A 152 -11.63 7.73 -13.18
N ARG A 153 -11.94 6.78 -12.29
CA ARG A 153 -11.56 6.84 -10.86
C ARG A 153 -10.04 6.72 -10.67
N ILE A 154 -9.35 5.93 -11.51
CA ILE A 154 -7.88 5.88 -11.52
C ILE A 154 -7.32 7.26 -11.88
N ASP A 155 -7.82 7.90 -12.95
CA ASP A 155 -7.40 9.25 -13.34
C ASP A 155 -7.57 10.26 -12.20
N GLN A 156 -8.73 10.25 -11.54
CA GLN A 156 -9.01 11.09 -10.38
C GLN A 156 -8.00 10.83 -9.24
N ALA A 157 -7.79 9.57 -8.88
CA ALA A 157 -6.84 9.21 -7.82
C ALA A 157 -5.40 9.66 -8.14
N GLN A 158 -4.96 9.56 -9.40
CA GLN A 158 -3.63 10.03 -9.82
C GLN A 158 -3.52 11.56 -9.83
N GLN A 159 -4.59 12.29 -10.13
CA GLN A 159 -4.61 13.76 -10.09
C GLN A 159 -4.63 14.30 -8.65
N GLU A 160 -5.32 13.61 -7.74
CA GLU A 160 -5.44 14.01 -6.34
C GLU A 160 -4.24 13.59 -5.48
N ALA A 161 -3.43 12.64 -5.95
CA ALA A 161 -2.27 12.08 -5.26
C ALA A 161 -1.38 13.12 -4.57
N GLU A 162 -0.95 14.13 -5.31
CA GLU A 162 -0.03 15.16 -4.83
C GLU A 162 -0.69 16.06 -3.78
N LYS A 163 -1.98 16.38 -3.97
CA LYS A 163 -2.76 17.17 -3.01
C LYS A 163 -2.92 16.39 -1.70
N LEU A 164 -3.32 15.12 -1.79
CA LEU A 164 -3.47 14.23 -0.64
C LEU A 164 -2.16 14.12 0.16
N PHE A 165 -1.03 13.96 -0.55
CA PHE A 165 0.28 13.89 0.07
C PHE A 165 0.63 15.16 0.85
N ARG A 166 0.43 16.34 0.23
CA ARG A 166 0.71 17.63 0.87
C ARG A 166 -0.15 17.86 2.11
N GLU A 167 -1.43 17.58 2.04
CA GLU A 167 -2.32 17.75 3.19
C GLU A 167 -1.96 16.84 4.36
N GLU A 168 -1.50 15.60 4.09
CA GLU A 168 -1.00 14.72 5.14
C GLU A 168 0.30 15.24 5.77
N TYR A 169 1.22 15.73 4.95
CA TYR A 169 2.48 16.31 5.42
C TYR A 169 2.24 17.53 6.31
N ASP A 170 1.41 18.48 5.84
CA ASP A 170 1.10 19.71 6.57
C ASP A 170 0.41 19.43 7.91
N ALA A 171 -0.48 18.43 7.95
CA ALA A 171 -1.14 18.00 9.18
C ALA A 171 -0.15 17.47 10.22
N VAL A 172 0.87 16.71 9.78
CA VAL A 172 1.93 16.20 10.68
C VAL A 172 2.77 17.34 11.25
N GLU A 173 3.14 18.34 10.44
CA GLU A 173 3.92 19.49 10.91
C GLU A 173 3.13 20.37 11.89
N ALA A 174 1.85 20.65 11.62
CA ALA A 174 1.01 21.44 12.50
C ALA A 174 0.81 20.77 13.87
N GLU A 175 0.63 19.44 13.88
CA GLU A 175 0.52 18.62 15.10
C GLU A 175 1.77 18.72 15.97
N ALA A 176 2.96 18.76 15.35
CA ALA A 176 4.23 18.92 16.04
C ALA A 176 4.43 20.33 16.63
N GLY A 177 4.14 21.38 15.86
CA GLY A 177 4.34 22.78 16.27
C GLY A 177 3.52 23.17 17.51
N ASN A 178 2.30 22.64 17.64
CA ASN A 178 1.40 22.95 18.74
C ASN A 178 1.80 22.33 20.09
N LYS A 179 2.72 21.35 20.12
CA LYS A 179 3.03 20.59 21.34
C LYS A 179 4.32 20.97 22.04
N GLY A 180 5.03 21.99 21.55
CA GLY A 180 6.21 22.56 22.23
C GLY A 180 7.44 21.63 22.32
N TYR A 181 7.40 20.45 21.69
CA TYR A 181 8.54 19.53 21.65
C TYR A 181 9.50 19.91 20.52
N ALA A 182 10.72 20.34 20.87
CA ALA A 182 11.80 20.51 19.91
C ALA A 182 12.41 19.13 19.61
N VAL A 183 11.91 18.48 18.56
CA VAL A 183 12.48 17.24 18.02
C VAL A 183 13.57 17.59 17.00
N ASN A 184 14.76 17.02 17.16
CA ASN A 184 15.86 17.23 16.22
C ASN A 184 16.02 16.03 15.26
N LEU A 185 15.39 16.12 14.08
CA LEU A 185 15.46 15.08 13.05
C LEU A 185 16.89 14.91 12.51
N ASP A 186 17.66 15.99 12.38
CA ASP A 186 19.04 15.94 11.87
C ASP A 186 19.96 15.07 12.72
N LYS A 187 19.82 15.15 14.05
CA LYS A 187 20.56 14.27 14.99
C LYS A 187 20.15 12.81 14.83
N MET A 188 18.88 12.55 14.53
CA MET A 188 18.40 11.19 14.27
C MET A 188 19.00 10.65 12.96
N TYR A 189 18.99 11.45 11.90
CA TYR A 189 19.60 11.09 10.61
C TYR A 189 21.13 10.97 10.68
N SER A 190 21.78 11.67 11.61
CA SER A 190 23.22 11.59 11.84
C SER A 190 23.64 10.42 12.73
N ASN A 191 22.68 9.68 13.32
CA ASN A 191 23.00 8.55 14.19
C ASN A 191 23.45 7.33 13.38
N GLU A 192 24.59 6.73 13.76
CA GLU A 192 25.16 5.60 13.03
C GLU A 192 24.23 4.38 12.97
N ASP A 193 23.52 4.06 14.06
CA ASP A 193 22.64 2.89 14.10
C ASP A 193 21.41 3.12 13.22
N PHE A 194 20.84 4.33 13.25
CA PHE A 194 19.79 4.74 12.33
C PHE A 194 20.23 4.60 10.87
N VAL A 195 21.42 5.11 10.51
CA VAL A 195 21.94 5.03 9.14
C VAL A 195 22.21 3.58 8.74
N LYS A 196 22.80 2.77 9.63
CA LYS A 196 23.09 1.35 9.35
C LYS A 196 21.81 0.53 9.18
N GLN A 197 20.79 0.77 9.99
CA GLN A 197 19.54 0.02 9.97
C GLN A 197 18.57 0.48 8.86
N ASN A 198 18.68 1.73 8.40
CA ASN A 198 17.89 2.28 7.29
C ASN A 198 18.68 2.40 5.98
N ARG A 199 19.65 1.51 5.74
CA ARG A 199 20.37 1.47 4.46
C ARG A 199 19.39 1.32 3.29
N GLY A 200 19.42 2.28 2.36
CA GLY A 200 18.52 2.32 1.21
C GLY A 200 17.30 3.23 1.39
N LEU A 201 17.04 3.71 2.61
CA LEU A 201 16.14 4.85 2.84
C LEU A 201 16.71 6.08 2.12
N PHE A 202 15.83 6.88 1.51
CA PHE A 202 16.17 8.04 0.68
C PHE A 202 17.02 7.73 -0.57
N LYS A 203 17.17 6.46 -0.95
CA LYS A 203 17.76 6.11 -2.24
C LYS A 203 16.89 6.71 -3.34
N ASP A 204 17.52 7.42 -4.27
CA ASP A 204 16.85 7.89 -5.48
C ASP A 204 16.26 6.70 -6.23
N THR A 205 14.94 6.73 -6.37
CA THR A 205 14.18 5.69 -7.04
C THR A 205 14.01 6.00 -8.53
N GLY A 206 14.39 7.19 -9.01
CA GLY A 206 14.13 7.65 -10.38
C GLY A 206 12.64 7.71 -10.75
N VAL A 207 11.76 7.76 -9.74
CA VAL A 207 10.33 8.03 -9.86
C VAL A 207 10.14 9.47 -9.39
N GLY A 208 9.52 10.32 -10.21
CA GLY A 208 9.42 11.76 -9.95
C GLY A 208 8.02 12.26 -9.59
N ASP A 209 7.02 11.37 -9.64
CA ASP A 209 5.63 11.68 -9.32
C ASP A 209 4.98 10.48 -8.60
N PHE A 210 3.74 10.65 -8.16
CA PHE A 210 2.97 9.58 -7.52
C PHE A 210 2.10 8.79 -8.52
N GLN A 211 2.37 8.91 -9.83
CA GLN A 211 1.60 8.23 -10.86
C GLN A 211 2.12 6.81 -11.08
N ASN A 212 1.23 5.89 -11.45
CA ASN A 212 1.57 4.50 -11.70
C ASN A 212 1.43 4.19 -13.21
N PRO A 213 2.54 3.97 -13.94
CA PRO A 213 2.46 3.69 -15.37
C PRO A 213 1.64 2.45 -15.74
N PHE A 214 1.52 1.46 -14.84
CA PHE A 214 0.64 0.32 -15.10
C PHE A 214 -0.83 0.75 -15.06
N ALA A 215 -1.21 1.63 -14.14
CA ALA A 215 -2.56 2.14 -14.04
C ALA A 215 -2.92 2.97 -15.29
N THR A 216 -2.02 3.83 -15.76
CA THR A 216 -2.17 4.58 -17.01
C THR A 216 -2.26 3.64 -18.23
N PHE A 217 -1.50 2.55 -18.26
CA PHE A 217 -1.63 1.52 -19.31
C PHE A 217 -3.00 0.86 -19.30
N VAL A 218 -3.53 0.51 -18.12
CA VAL A 218 -4.89 -0.08 -18.01
C VAL A 218 -5.95 0.90 -18.50
N ILE A 219 -5.85 2.20 -18.15
CA ILE A 219 -6.75 3.24 -18.65
C ILE A 219 -6.72 3.31 -20.18
N GLY A 220 -5.53 3.48 -20.76
CA GLY A 220 -5.36 3.60 -22.21
C GLY A 220 -5.83 2.34 -22.95
N MET A 221 -5.53 1.16 -22.42
CA MET A 221 -5.99 -0.11 -22.98
C MET A 221 -7.52 -0.22 -22.95
N LEU A 222 -8.16 0.10 -21.83
CA LEU A 222 -9.64 0.09 -21.71
C LEU A 222 -10.30 1.05 -22.70
N ARG A 223 -9.74 2.25 -22.84
CA ARG A 223 -10.21 3.24 -23.82
C ARG A 223 -10.08 2.70 -25.25
N ARG A 224 -8.96 2.04 -25.54
CA ARG A 224 -8.62 1.47 -26.85
C ARG A 224 -9.50 0.31 -27.26
N ILE A 225 -9.80 -0.63 -26.36
CA ILE A 225 -10.66 -1.79 -26.66
C ILE A 225 -12.16 -1.46 -26.70
N SER A 226 -12.53 -0.21 -26.36
CA SER A 226 -13.90 0.29 -26.38
C SER A 226 -14.03 1.56 -27.24
N PRO A 227 -13.81 1.49 -28.56
CA PRO A 227 -13.60 2.68 -29.43
C PRO A 227 -14.76 3.70 -29.47
N ASN A 228 -15.98 3.33 -29.05
CA ASN A 228 -17.16 4.22 -29.05
C ASN A 228 -17.49 4.81 -27.68
N ASN A 229 -16.55 4.80 -26.72
CA ASN A 229 -16.77 5.34 -25.37
C ASN A 229 -16.65 6.88 -25.28
N GLY A 230 -16.20 7.55 -26.33
CA GLY A 230 -15.98 9.01 -26.35
C GLY A 230 -14.69 9.49 -25.68
N GLU A 231 -13.76 8.59 -25.35
CA GLU A 231 -12.47 8.86 -24.72
C GLU A 231 -11.30 8.42 -25.61
N ASP A 232 -10.32 9.29 -25.79
CA ASP A 232 -9.16 9.06 -26.65
C ASP A 232 -7.95 8.52 -25.86
N PRO A 233 -7.44 7.31 -26.19
CA PRO A 233 -6.27 6.73 -25.52
C PRO A 233 -4.93 7.38 -25.89
N THR A 234 -4.90 8.31 -26.85
CA THR A 234 -3.66 8.93 -27.37
C THR A 234 -2.85 9.61 -26.27
N PHE A 235 -3.52 10.32 -25.35
CA PHE A 235 -2.84 10.98 -24.25
C PHE A 235 -2.15 9.98 -23.31
N ASP A 236 -2.82 8.87 -22.99
CA ASP A 236 -2.32 7.85 -22.08
C ASP A 236 -1.06 7.19 -22.65
N PHE A 237 -1.10 6.76 -23.91
CA PHE A 237 0.04 6.10 -24.55
C PHE A 237 1.20 7.04 -24.85
N LYS A 238 0.93 8.32 -25.12
CA LYS A 238 1.99 9.34 -25.24
C LYS A 238 2.68 9.57 -23.89
N TRP A 239 1.90 9.72 -22.82
CA TRP A 239 2.45 9.85 -21.46
C TRP A 239 3.31 8.64 -21.07
N LEU A 240 2.89 7.43 -21.48
CA LEU A 240 3.66 6.20 -21.27
C LEU A 240 4.94 6.17 -22.10
N GLU A 241 4.90 6.57 -23.37
CA GLU A 241 6.09 6.60 -24.23
C GLU A 241 7.17 7.53 -23.65
N ASP A 242 6.78 8.72 -23.21
CA ASP A 242 7.68 9.71 -22.62
C ASP A 242 8.44 9.15 -21.40
N ARG A 243 7.79 8.30 -20.61
CA ARG A 243 8.37 7.70 -19.39
C ARG A 243 8.99 6.33 -19.60
N LEU A 244 8.57 5.61 -20.62
CA LEU A 244 9.03 4.26 -20.96
C LEU A 244 9.56 4.23 -22.41
N PRO A 245 10.55 5.07 -22.78
CA PRO A 245 10.98 5.25 -24.16
C PRO A 245 11.65 4.01 -24.78
N SER A 246 11.98 3.00 -23.96
CA SER A 246 12.50 1.72 -24.44
C SER A 246 11.42 0.66 -24.62
N ASN A 247 10.18 0.89 -24.14
CA ASN A 247 9.10 -0.09 -24.21
C ASN A 247 8.49 -0.12 -25.62
N VAL A 248 8.82 -1.17 -26.38
CA VAL A 248 8.40 -1.31 -27.78
C VAL A 248 6.90 -1.45 -27.93
N TYR A 249 6.21 -2.03 -26.93
CA TYR A 249 4.78 -2.30 -26.99
C TYR A 249 3.95 -1.02 -26.80
N VAL A 250 4.39 -0.12 -25.93
CA VAL A 250 3.80 1.21 -25.78
C VAL A 250 3.89 2.00 -27.09
N LYS A 251 5.07 2.00 -27.72
CA LYS A 251 5.30 2.68 -29.01
C LYS A 251 4.42 2.13 -30.12
N GLN A 252 4.39 0.81 -30.27
CA GLN A 252 3.56 0.15 -31.29
C GLN A 252 2.07 0.46 -31.13
N GLU A 253 1.58 0.54 -29.89
CA GLU A 253 0.18 0.90 -29.65
C GLU A 253 -0.07 2.38 -29.96
N LEU A 254 0.82 3.28 -29.54
CA LEU A 254 0.71 4.71 -29.86
C LEU A 254 0.73 4.95 -31.37
N GLU A 255 1.64 4.31 -32.11
CA GLU A 255 1.72 4.39 -33.57
C GLU A 255 0.42 3.90 -34.22
N ALA A 256 -0.12 2.77 -33.77
CA ALA A 256 -1.39 2.24 -34.28
C ALA A 256 -2.57 3.20 -34.02
N ILE A 257 -2.63 3.81 -32.83
CA ILE A 257 -3.64 4.82 -32.49
C ILE A 257 -3.49 6.04 -33.40
N MET A 258 -2.28 6.57 -33.57
CA MET A 258 -2.00 7.75 -34.40
C MET A 258 -2.29 7.51 -35.89
N ASN A 259 -2.13 6.28 -36.36
CA ASN A 259 -2.46 5.88 -37.74
C ASN A 259 -3.96 5.63 -37.95
N GLY A 260 -4.78 5.68 -36.90
CA GLY A 260 -6.21 5.38 -36.98
C GLY A 260 -6.50 3.89 -37.24
N GLU A 261 -5.59 2.99 -36.83
CA GLU A 261 -5.80 1.56 -36.99
C GLU A 261 -6.93 1.05 -36.08
N ASP A 262 -7.70 0.08 -36.55
CA ASP A 262 -8.71 -0.58 -35.72
C ASP A 262 -8.04 -1.45 -34.63
N VAL A 263 -8.75 -1.66 -33.53
CA VAL A 263 -8.32 -2.55 -32.44
C VAL A 263 -8.40 -4.03 -32.85
N ASP A 264 -9.06 -4.35 -33.97
CA ASP A 264 -9.21 -5.71 -34.48
C ASP A 264 -7.88 -6.47 -34.59
N GLY A 265 -7.91 -7.73 -34.18
CA GLY A 265 -6.77 -8.61 -33.98
C GLY A 265 -5.78 -8.18 -32.89
N SER A 266 -6.05 -7.20 -32.03
CA SER A 266 -5.05 -6.77 -31.02
C SER A 266 -5.04 -7.73 -29.82
N VAL A 267 -3.86 -8.21 -29.44
CA VAL A 267 -3.64 -9.05 -28.27
C VAL A 267 -2.78 -8.30 -27.26
N TYR A 268 -3.33 -8.05 -26.07
CA TYR A 268 -2.63 -7.50 -24.93
C TYR A 268 -2.33 -8.62 -23.94
N VAL A 269 -1.07 -8.73 -23.51
CA VAL A 269 -0.67 -9.63 -22.42
C VAL A 269 -0.24 -8.76 -21.24
N ILE A 270 -0.92 -8.90 -20.11
CA ILE A 270 -0.57 -8.28 -18.84
C ILE A 270 0.08 -9.36 -17.97
N PHE A 271 1.33 -9.13 -17.56
CA PHE A 271 2.05 -10.01 -16.65
C PHE A 271 2.26 -9.35 -15.29
N GLU A 272 1.53 -9.86 -14.31
CA GLU A 272 1.59 -9.47 -12.90
C GLU A 272 2.61 -10.37 -12.18
N ASN A 273 3.84 -9.85 -12.04
CA ASN A 273 5.01 -10.63 -11.68
C ASN A 273 5.37 -10.52 -10.20
N GLY A 274 5.28 -11.62 -9.47
CA GLY A 274 5.73 -11.76 -8.09
C GLY A 274 4.85 -11.03 -7.07
N ARG A 275 5.42 -10.65 -5.93
CA ARG A 275 4.70 -10.03 -4.82
C ARG A 275 5.25 -8.65 -4.48
N GLY A 276 4.37 -7.76 -4.09
CA GLY A 276 4.65 -6.38 -3.75
C GLY A 276 5.58 -6.23 -2.54
N PRO A 277 6.08 -5.01 -2.30
CA PRO A 277 6.86 -4.68 -1.12
C PRO A 277 6.04 -4.80 0.17
N SER A 278 6.74 -4.93 1.30
CA SER A 278 6.15 -5.00 2.63
C SER A 278 6.82 -4.04 3.59
N LEU A 279 6.14 -3.71 4.68
CA LEU A 279 6.74 -3.05 5.83
C LEU A 279 6.92 -4.06 6.96
N VAL A 280 8.00 -3.91 7.72
CA VAL A 280 8.23 -4.66 8.96
C VAL A 280 8.66 -3.68 10.05
N GLU A 281 8.38 -4.01 11.31
CA GLU A 281 8.88 -3.22 12.42
C GLU A 281 10.41 -3.28 12.50
N ASN A 282 11.02 -2.13 12.78
CA ASN A 282 12.41 -2.00 13.15
C ASN A 282 12.54 -1.15 14.42
N LYS A 283 13.38 -1.58 15.36
CA LYS A 283 13.60 -0.88 16.64
C LYS A 283 14.91 -0.10 16.56
N ILE A 284 14.80 1.22 16.57
CA ILE A 284 15.94 2.13 16.43
C ILE A 284 16.23 2.80 17.76
N THR A 285 17.44 2.64 18.27
CA THR A 285 17.89 3.28 19.50
C THR A 285 17.85 4.81 19.37
N ILE A 286 17.30 5.49 20.38
CA ILE A 286 17.22 6.95 20.42
C ILE A 286 18.57 7.51 20.89
N PRO A 287 19.24 8.36 20.10
CA PRO A 287 20.45 9.04 20.53
C PRO A 287 20.17 10.07 21.63
N THR A 288 21.10 10.22 22.57
CA THR A 288 21.05 11.25 23.62
C THR A 288 20.96 12.66 23.03
N GLY A 289 20.06 13.50 23.57
CA GLY A 289 19.94 14.92 23.19
C GLY A 289 19.17 15.18 21.88
N VAL A 290 18.45 14.19 21.36
CA VAL A 290 17.51 14.32 20.23
C VAL A 290 16.22 15.05 20.62
N PHE A 291 15.84 14.97 21.89
CA PHE A 291 14.74 15.73 22.48
C PHE A 291 15.29 16.91 23.28
N GLY A 292 14.85 18.12 22.97
CA GLY A 292 15.09 19.31 23.81
C GLY A 292 13.86 19.57 24.68
N TYR A 293 14.04 19.68 26.00
CA TYR A 293 13.01 20.18 26.90
C TYR A 293 13.42 21.56 27.43
N ASN A 294 12.54 22.55 27.28
CA ASN A 294 12.76 23.93 27.69
C ASN A 294 12.47 24.11 29.19
N SER A 295 13.07 23.29 30.06
CA SER A 295 13.08 23.59 31.50
C SER A 295 14.50 23.69 32.02
N SER A 296 14.69 24.70 32.86
CA SER A 296 15.89 25.10 33.58
C SER A 296 16.41 24.07 34.60
N ARG A 297 16.22 22.76 34.36
CA ARG A 297 16.75 21.67 35.20
C ARG A 297 17.69 20.77 34.41
N ASP A 298 18.97 21.03 34.64
CA ASP A 298 20.17 20.45 34.05
C ASP A 298 20.43 18.99 34.51
N GLY A 299 19.44 18.10 34.38
CA GLY A 299 19.46 16.80 35.06
C GLY A 299 18.77 15.60 34.38
N LEU A 300 18.48 15.64 33.08
CA LEU A 300 17.95 14.46 32.38
C LEU A 300 19.06 13.44 32.11
N ARG A 301 19.02 12.29 32.80
CA ARG A 301 19.86 11.11 32.50
C ARG A 301 19.07 10.17 31.57
N PHE A 302 19.53 10.05 30.33
CA PHE A 302 19.02 9.08 29.36
C PHE A 302 19.64 7.70 29.64
N PHE A 303 18.83 6.65 29.72
CA PHE A 303 19.34 5.27 29.84
C PHE A 303 19.55 4.68 28.44
N ASN A 304 20.62 3.89 28.25
CA ASN A 304 21.07 3.32 26.98
C ASN A 304 20.13 2.26 26.32
N GLU A 305 18.83 2.22 26.65
CA GLU A 305 17.87 1.20 26.19
C GLU A 305 16.59 1.76 25.56
N GLU A 306 16.53 3.07 25.28
CA GLU A 306 15.35 3.71 24.68
C GLU A 306 15.35 3.53 23.14
N TYR A 307 14.23 3.10 22.57
CA TYR A 307 14.08 2.87 21.13
C TYR A 307 12.77 3.43 20.57
N LEU A 308 12.76 3.76 19.28
CA LEU A 308 11.57 4.02 18.47
C LEU A 308 11.23 2.77 17.65
N ALA A 309 9.96 2.41 17.60
CA ALA A 309 9.47 1.40 16.67
C ALA A 309 9.11 2.10 15.36
N LEU A 310 9.94 1.94 14.33
CA LEU A 310 9.75 2.57 13.02
C LEU A 310 9.52 1.51 11.95
N PRO A 311 8.68 1.80 10.93
CA PRO A 311 8.53 0.90 9.81
C PRO A 311 9.83 0.84 8.99
N ARG A 312 10.16 -0.34 8.49
CA ARG A 312 11.25 -0.57 7.58
C ARG A 312 10.74 -1.17 6.28
N PHE A 313 11.11 -0.54 5.17
CA PHE A 313 10.78 -1.02 3.84
C PHE A 313 11.51 -2.33 3.51
N VAL A 314 10.76 -3.30 2.99
CA VAL A 314 11.26 -4.56 2.47
C VAL A 314 10.78 -4.70 1.04
N SER A 315 11.73 -4.77 0.10
CA SER A 315 11.40 -4.94 -1.31
C SER A 315 10.63 -6.23 -1.56
N GLY A 316 9.66 -6.13 -2.45
CA GLY A 316 8.93 -7.24 -3.04
C GLY A 316 9.83 -8.15 -3.85
N ARG A 317 9.28 -9.31 -4.23
CA ARG A 317 10.03 -10.36 -4.92
C ARG A 317 9.36 -10.69 -6.24
N LYS A 318 10.08 -10.53 -7.34
CA LYS A 318 9.67 -11.02 -8.66
C LYS A 318 9.62 -12.56 -8.68
N ALA A 319 8.66 -13.10 -9.41
CA ALA A 319 8.56 -14.54 -9.69
C ALA A 319 9.49 -14.96 -10.85
N ALA A 320 9.64 -14.10 -11.85
CA ALA A 320 10.47 -14.32 -13.03
C ALA A 320 11.13 -13.02 -13.52
N ASN A 321 12.05 -13.09 -14.46
CA ASN A 321 12.62 -11.90 -15.12
C ASN A 321 11.62 -11.26 -16.08
N ALA A 322 10.98 -12.09 -16.89
CA ALA A 322 9.92 -11.72 -17.82
C ALA A 322 9.08 -12.94 -18.18
N LEU A 323 8.01 -12.72 -18.93
CA LEU A 323 7.20 -13.75 -19.53
C LEU A 323 7.53 -13.86 -21.02
N GLU A 324 7.86 -15.07 -21.45
CA GLU A 324 7.92 -15.41 -22.86
C GLU A 324 6.52 -15.76 -23.36
N VAL A 325 6.13 -15.17 -24.49
CA VAL A 325 4.84 -15.36 -25.14
C VAL A 325 5.08 -15.89 -26.55
N ILE A 326 4.53 -17.07 -26.86
CA ILE A 326 4.65 -17.71 -28.16
C ILE A 326 3.26 -17.90 -28.77
N ALA A 327 2.98 -17.22 -29.88
CA ALA A 327 1.73 -17.25 -30.63
C ALA A 327 1.91 -17.96 -31.98
N GLY A 328 2.29 -19.24 -31.95
CA GLY A 328 2.67 -20.03 -33.14
C GLY A 328 4.17 -19.99 -33.45
N PRO A 329 4.63 -20.62 -34.55
CA PRO A 329 6.05 -20.87 -34.81
C PRO A 329 6.89 -19.61 -35.06
N ALA A 330 6.30 -18.55 -35.59
CA ALA A 330 6.99 -17.32 -36.01
C ALA A 330 6.83 -16.15 -35.02
N ASN A 331 5.85 -16.19 -34.12
CA ASN A 331 5.53 -15.09 -33.22
C ASN A 331 6.02 -15.40 -31.81
N ARG A 332 7.22 -14.91 -31.48
CA ARG A 332 7.80 -14.96 -30.13
C ARG A 332 8.00 -13.55 -29.61
N SER A 333 7.49 -13.28 -28.42
CA SER A 333 7.57 -12.00 -27.73
C SER A 333 8.05 -12.21 -26.29
N THR A 334 8.58 -11.15 -25.69
CA THR A 334 8.99 -11.15 -24.28
C THR A 334 8.43 -9.90 -23.63
N THR A 335 7.71 -10.05 -22.52
CA THR A 335 7.08 -8.93 -21.86
C THR A 335 8.11 -7.89 -21.39
N MET A 336 7.73 -6.62 -21.45
CA MET A 336 8.54 -5.49 -20.99
C MET A 336 7.87 -4.81 -19.81
N MET A 337 8.67 -4.46 -18.81
CA MET A 337 8.18 -3.78 -17.61
C MET A 337 7.53 -2.44 -17.95
N VAL A 338 6.40 -2.17 -17.32
CA VAL A 338 5.72 -0.86 -17.34
C VAL A 338 5.78 -0.19 -15.98
N ALA A 339 5.66 -0.93 -14.89
CA ALA A 339 5.74 -0.37 -13.54
C ALA A 339 6.53 -1.28 -12.59
N ASP A 340 7.37 -0.65 -11.75
CA ASP A 340 8.15 -1.29 -10.69
C ASP A 340 7.60 -0.84 -9.33
N MET A 341 6.88 -1.73 -8.64
CA MET A 341 6.26 -1.38 -7.36
C MET A 341 7.29 -1.21 -6.24
N ASN A 342 8.49 -1.77 -6.36
CA ASN A 342 9.55 -1.49 -5.39
C ASN A 342 10.00 -0.04 -5.49
N ARG A 343 10.12 0.50 -6.71
CA ARG A 343 10.52 1.90 -6.93
C ARG A 343 9.41 2.87 -6.54
N ILE A 344 8.17 2.58 -6.95
CA ILE A 344 7.00 3.43 -6.64
C ILE A 344 6.75 3.48 -5.13
N ALA A 345 6.64 2.32 -4.47
CA ALA A 345 6.35 2.29 -3.05
C ALA A 345 7.52 2.83 -2.20
N LEU A 346 8.78 2.62 -2.62
CA LEU A 346 9.93 3.19 -1.92
C LEU A 346 10.00 4.72 -2.09
N HIS A 347 9.62 5.26 -3.26
CA HIS A 347 9.53 6.70 -3.47
C HIS A 347 8.55 7.33 -2.48
N GLU A 348 7.33 6.76 -2.44
CA GLU A 348 6.30 7.24 -1.52
C GLU A 348 6.69 7.04 -0.05
N PHE A 349 7.28 5.89 0.29
CA PHE A 349 7.77 5.63 1.64
C PHE A 349 8.84 6.65 2.08
N ASN A 350 9.82 6.95 1.21
CA ASN A 350 10.85 7.95 1.47
C ASN A 350 10.24 9.35 1.66
N ALA A 351 9.23 9.69 0.86
CA ALA A 351 8.54 10.98 0.98
C ALA A 351 7.76 11.09 2.30
N ARG A 352 7.13 10.01 2.78
CA ARG A 352 6.37 9.97 4.04
C ARG A 352 7.25 9.83 5.28
N TYR A 353 8.46 9.28 5.13
CA TYR A 353 9.30 8.88 6.27
C TYR A 353 9.60 10.00 7.27
N PRO A 354 9.92 11.26 6.86
CA PRO A 354 10.14 12.34 7.80
C PRO A 354 8.93 12.58 8.73
N GLY A 355 7.72 12.53 8.18
CA GLY A 355 6.48 12.67 8.96
C GLY A 355 6.24 11.49 9.89
N ILE A 356 6.49 10.25 9.43
CA ILE A 356 6.41 9.03 10.26
C ILE A 356 7.37 9.14 11.45
N LEU A 357 8.63 9.51 11.18
CA LEU A 357 9.66 9.65 12.20
C LEU A 357 9.27 10.74 13.21
N MET A 358 8.86 11.92 12.73
CA MET A 358 8.47 13.04 13.58
C MET A 358 7.31 12.65 14.52
N ARG A 359 6.26 12.04 13.96
CA ARG A 359 5.10 11.58 14.75
C ARG A 359 5.50 10.54 15.78
N GLU A 360 6.35 9.58 15.44
CA GLU A 360 6.79 8.55 16.38
C GLU A 360 7.66 9.14 17.49
N MET A 361 8.51 10.11 17.18
CA MET A 361 9.31 10.82 18.18
C MET A 361 8.41 11.59 19.15
N VAL A 362 7.45 12.38 18.65
CA VAL A 362 6.48 13.09 19.51
C VAL A 362 5.63 12.09 20.32
N SER A 363 5.17 11.01 19.70
CA SER A 363 4.38 9.97 20.38
C SER A 363 5.18 9.27 21.48
N SER A 364 6.46 8.96 21.25
CA SER A 364 7.34 8.31 22.22
C SER A 364 7.64 9.20 23.44
N ALA A 365 7.79 10.51 23.22
CA ALA A 365 7.93 11.51 24.27
C ALA A 365 6.67 11.56 25.16
N ILE A 366 5.50 11.62 24.54
CA ILE A 366 4.20 11.68 25.24
C ILE A 366 3.91 10.36 25.98
N LYS A 367 4.17 9.21 25.37
CA LYS A 367 3.95 7.87 25.97
C LYS A 367 4.94 7.53 27.09
N GLY A 368 5.92 8.39 27.35
CA GLY A 368 6.91 8.19 28.40
C GLY A 368 7.86 7.02 28.16
N ILE A 369 8.06 6.62 26.91
CA ILE A 369 9.09 5.62 26.52
C ILE A 369 10.48 6.17 26.85
N ILE A 370 10.62 7.49 26.74
CA ILE A 370 11.82 8.25 27.08
C ILE A 370 11.74 8.62 28.56
N SER A 371 12.56 7.97 29.37
CA SER A 371 12.52 8.02 30.85
C SER A 371 12.59 9.44 31.42
N GLY A 372 13.37 10.34 30.82
CA GLY A 372 13.50 11.73 31.25
C GLY A 372 12.34 12.64 30.83
N VAL A 373 11.70 12.37 29.69
CA VAL A 373 10.56 13.15 29.19
C VAL A 373 9.25 12.63 29.77
N GLY A 374 9.10 11.32 29.90
CA GLY A 374 7.92 10.68 30.47
C GLY A 374 7.60 11.12 31.89
N GLN A 375 8.61 11.36 32.72
CA GLN A 375 8.40 11.89 34.07
C GLN A 375 7.93 13.35 34.07
N ALA A 376 8.43 14.18 33.15
CA ALA A 376 8.00 15.57 33.00
C ALA A 376 6.57 15.65 32.46
N VAL A 377 6.25 14.87 31.42
CA VAL A 377 4.91 14.77 30.83
C VAL A 377 3.92 14.22 31.84
N ALA A 378 4.25 13.15 32.56
CA ALA A 378 3.40 12.61 33.62
C ALA A 378 3.14 13.65 34.71
N ALA A 379 4.15 14.40 35.16
CA ALA A 379 3.99 15.44 36.18
C ALA A 379 3.11 16.61 35.69
N GLU A 380 3.27 17.04 34.44
CA GLU A 380 2.44 18.09 33.82
C GLU A 380 0.99 17.63 33.66
N MET A 381 0.76 16.42 33.15
CA MET A 381 -0.57 15.83 33.01
C MET A 381 -1.25 15.63 34.36
N MET A 382 -0.52 15.15 35.39
CA MET A 382 -1.00 15.04 36.77
C MET A 382 -1.40 16.38 37.39
N SER A 383 -0.84 17.48 36.89
CA SER A 383 -1.14 18.84 37.35
C SER A 383 -2.26 19.54 36.56
N SER A 384 -2.85 18.85 35.58
CA SER A 384 -4.00 19.36 34.82
C SER A 384 -5.25 19.47 35.71
N ASP A 385 -6.04 20.53 35.51
CA ASP A 385 -7.36 20.69 36.13
C ASP A 385 -8.39 19.69 35.57
N ASP A 386 -8.09 18.99 34.47
CA ASP A 386 -8.91 17.95 33.89
C ASP A 386 -8.60 16.58 34.56
N ASN A 387 -9.60 16.02 35.23
CA ASN A 387 -9.49 14.75 35.96
C ASN A 387 -9.08 13.56 35.07
N ASP A 388 -9.48 13.54 33.79
CA ASP A 388 -9.14 12.45 32.86
C ASP A 388 -7.67 12.55 32.44
N ILE A 389 -7.15 13.76 32.26
CA ILE A 389 -5.73 14.01 31.96
C ILE A 389 -4.87 13.72 33.18
N ALA A 390 -5.33 14.10 34.38
CA ALA A 390 -4.63 13.85 35.64
C ALA A 390 -4.51 12.35 35.96
N THR A 391 -5.58 11.59 35.73
CA THR A 391 -5.58 10.12 35.91
C THR A 391 -4.70 9.40 34.90
N LEU A 392 -4.62 9.88 33.66
CA LEU A 392 -3.67 9.39 32.66
C LEU A 392 -2.22 9.68 33.07
N GLY A 393 -1.93 10.86 33.60
CA GLY A 393 -0.59 11.20 34.13
C GLY A 393 -0.15 10.25 35.25
N LEU A 394 -1.06 9.87 36.15
CA LEU A 394 -0.82 8.86 37.19
C LEU A 394 -0.49 7.48 36.58
N ALA A 395 -1.24 7.04 35.57
CA ALA A 395 -1.00 5.74 34.92
C ALA A 395 0.38 5.68 34.23
N LEU A 396 0.78 6.76 33.56
CA LEU A 396 2.10 6.90 32.93
C LEU A 396 3.23 6.96 33.96
N GLY A 397 2.99 7.56 35.13
CA GLY A 397 3.97 7.66 36.22
C GLY A 397 4.25 6.34 36.96
N ILE A 398 3.34 5.36 36.91
CA ILE A 398 3.42 4.12 37.72
C ILE A 398 4.02 2.92 36.93
N GLY A 399 3.96 2.88 35.60
CA GLY A 399 4.24 1.66 34.81
C GLY A 399 5.51 1.70 33.95
N SER A 400 6.69 1.38 34.50
CA SER A 400 7.99 1.65 33.87
C SER A 400 8.67 0.54 33.04
N VAL A 401 8.19 -0.71 32.94
CA VAL A 401 8.96 -1.75 32.18
C VAL A 401 8.11 -2.75 31.37
N VAL A 402 6.96 -3.20 31.87
CA VAL A 402 6.21 -4.32 31.25
C VAL A 402 5.41 -3.92 30.01
N ALA A 403 5.15 -2.62 29.80
CA ALA A 403 4.25 -2.15 28.74
C ALA A 403 4.95 -1.64 27.45
N LYS A 404 6.29 -1.54 27.42
CA LYS A 404 7.01 -0.93 26.28
C LYS A 404 6.80 -1.65 24.93
N SER A 405 6.74 -2.98 24.92
CA SER A 405 6.51 -3.78 23.71
C SER A 405 5.06 -3.81 23.24
N ALA A 406 4.10 -3.53 24.13
CA ALA A 406 2.69 -3.41 23.78
C ALA A 406 2.32 -1.98 23.32
N ILE A 407 3.09 -0.97 23.76
CA ILE A 407 2.80 0.46 23.54
C ILE A 407 3.53 1.05 22.32
N ALA A 408 4.75 0.60 22.03
CA ALA A 408 5.52 1.01 20.85
C ALA A 408 5.54 -0.12 19.82
N GLN A 409 4.65 -0.02 18.84
CA GLN A 409 4.65 -0.86 17.66
C GLN A 409 4.60 0.00 16.41
N ALA A 410 5.43 -0.33 15.43
CA ALA A 410 5.42 0.36 14.14
C ALA A 410 4.16 -0.05 13.35
N ASP A 411 3.66 0.86 12.53
CA ASP A 411 2.69 0.48 11.50
C ASP A 411 3.39 -0.35 10.42
N ASP A 412 3.15 -1.66 10.42
CA ASP A 412 3.73 -2.61 9.47
C ASP A 412 2.76 -3.01 8.34
N ARG A 413 1.65 -2.30 8.20
CA ARG A 413 0.63 -2.52 7.17
C ARG A 413 1.12 -2.05 5.80
N ALA A 414 1.06 -2.95 4.82
CA ALA A 414 1.37 -2.67 3.42
C ALA A 414 0.64 -3.68 2.53
N TRP A 415 0.18 -3.24 1.36
CA TRP A 415 -0.53 -4.10 0.41
C TRP A 415 0.50 -4.94 -0.36
N LYS A 416 0.67 -6.18 0.07
CA LYS A 416 1.74 -7.09 -0.33
C LYS A 416 1.32 -8.03 -1.46
N SER A 417 0.01 -8.17 -1.70
CA SER A 417 -0.53 -9.20 -2.61
C SER A 417 -0.47 -8.75 -4.06
N ILE A 418 -0.30 -7.45 -4.29
CA ILE A 418 -0.03 -6.86 -5.60
C ILE A 418 1.24 -7.44 -6.24
N ALA A 419 1.42 -7.19 -7.53
CA ALA A 419 2.64 -7.59 -8.23
C ALA A 419 3.88 -6.80 -7.76
N CYS A 420 5.06 -7.44 -7.79
CA CYS A 420 6.33 -6.75 -7.59
C CYS A 420 6.62 -5.76 -8.74
N ASN A 421 6.26 -6.17 -9.95
CA ASN A 421 6.31 -5.34 -11.14
C ASN A 421 5.23 -5.81 -12.12
N TYR A 422 4.80 -4.91 -12.97
CA TYR A 422 3.86 -5.17 -14.06
C TYR A 422 4.62 -5.10 -15.36
N GLN A 423 4.38 -6.08 -16.24
CA GLN A 423 4.98 -6.13 -17.57
C GLN A 423 3.89 -6.34 -18.60
N ILE A 424 4.14 -5.91 -19.83
CA ILE A 424 3.19 -6.05 -20.93
C ILE A 424 3.84 -6.66 -22.16
N ALA A 425 3.05 -7.33 -22.99
CA ALA A 425 3.33 -7.52 -24.41
C ALA A 425 2.11 -7.14 -25.22
N ARG A 426 2.33 -6.64 -26.44
CA ARG A 426 1.28 -6.28 -27.39
C ARG A 426 1.67 -6.77 -28.77
N PHE A 427 0.75 -7.44 -29.46
CA PHE A 427 0.96 -7.89 -30.84
C PHE A 427 -0.37 -8.07 -31.57
N LYS A 428 -0.32 -8.15 -32.90
CA LYS A 428 -1.48 -8.56 -33.70
C LYS A 428 -1.61 -10.08 -33.70
N ARG A 429 -2.84 -10.56 -33.58
CA ARG A 429 -3.21 -11.97 -33.61
C ARG A 429 -2.70 -12.59 -34.91
N GLY A 430 -1.95 -13.67 -34.77
CA GLY A 430 -1.52 -14.49 -35.90
C GLY A 430 -2.51 -15.62 -36.19
N GLU A 431 -2.06 -16.61 -36.95
CA GLU A 431 -2.88 -17.79 -37.29
C GLU A 431 -3.15 -18.73 -36.10
N SER A 432 -2.39 -18.60 -35.00
CA SER A 432 -2.57 -19.44 -33.81
C SER A 432 -3.67 -18.91 -32.91
N ASN A 433 -4.61 -19.77 -32.54
CA ASN A 433 -5.63 -19.50 -31.51
C ASN A 433 -5.15 -19.81 -30.09
N THR A 434 -3.89 -20.21 -29.91
CA THR A 434 -3.32 -20.52 -28.59
C THR A 434 -2.06 -19.72 -28.34
N LEU A 435 -1.84 -19.34 -27.08
CA LEU A 435 -0.61 -18.75 -26.58
C LEU A 435 0.08 -19.73 -25.64
N LYS A 436 1.35 -20.01 -25.91
CA LYS A 436 2.23 -20.71 -24.98
C LYS A 436 3.02 -19.68 -24.19
N LEU A 437 3.01 -19.84 -22.88
CA LEU A 437 3.58 -18.91 -21.92
C LEU A 437 4.66 -19.62 -21.09
N SER A 438 5.80 -18.97 -20.88
CA SER A 438 6.91 -19.52 -20.10
C SER A 438 7.59 -18.44 -19.26
N LEU A 439 7.87 -18.75 -17.98
CA LEU A 439 8.58 -17.82 -17.09
C LEU A 439 10.08 -17.82 -17.40
N ILE A 440 10.63 -16.68 -17.84
CA ILE A 440 12.07 -16.52 -18.04
C ILE A 440 12.76 -16.44 -16.68
N GLY A 441 13.61 -17.42 -16.37
CA GLY A 441 14.23 -17.56 -15.05
C GLY A 441 13.37 -18.29 -14.02
N GLY A 442 12.23 -18.84 -14.45
CA GLY A 442 11.43 -19.82 -13.70
C GLY A 442 11.35 -21.16 -14.43
N ASN A 443 10.48 -22.05 -13.95
CA ASN A 443 10.24 -23.37 -14.55
C ASN A 443 8.75 -23.62 -14.86
N ALA A 444 7.89 -22.63 -14.64
CA ALA A 444 6.48 -22.71 -14.97
C ALA A 444 6.21 -22.42 -16.45
N ASN A 445 5.26 -23.16 -17.02
CA ASN A 445 4.70 -22.92 -18.34
C ASN A 445 3.18 -23.09 -18.31
N ALA A 446 2.49 -22.41 -19.22
CA ALA A 446 1.05 -22.51 -19.39
C ALA A 446 0.68 -22.37 -20.87
N THR A 447 -0.48 -22.89 -21.24
CA THR A 447 -1.09 -22.64 -22.55
C THR A 447 -2.49 -22.13 -22.34
N VAL A 448 -2.87 -21.08 -23.06
CA VAL A 448 -4.20 -20.48 -23.00
C VAL A 448 -4.77 -20.32 -24.41
N GLU A 449 -6.06 -20.59 -24.57
CA GLU A 449 -6.77 -20.35 -25.83
C GLU A 449 -7.21 -18.89 -25.91
N MET A 450 -7.10 -18.27 -27.08
CA MET A 450 -7.57 -16.90 -27.30
C MET A 450 -9.00 -16.93 -27.82
N PRO A 451 -9.96 -16.27 -27.14
CA PRO A 451 -11.34 -16.14 -27.62
C PRO A 451 -11.38 -15.50 -29.01
N ASP A 452 -12.38 -15.86 -29.81
CA ASP A 452 -12.62 -15.19 -31.10
C ASP A 452 -13.26 -13.82 -30.86
N ALA A 453 -12.45 -12.77 -30.93
CA ALA A 453 -12.82 -11.41 -30.58
C ALA A 453 -11.90 -10.39 -31.27
N ALA A 454 -12.40 -9.16 -31.45
CA ALA A 454 -11.62 -8.09 -32.06
C ALA A 454 -10.36 -7.74 -31.24
N ALA A 455 -10.50 -7.65 -29.93
CA ALA A 455 -9.39 -7.49 -29.00
C ALA A 455 -9.36 -8.64 -28.00
N VAL A 456 -8.17 -9.13 -27.67
CA VAL A 456 -7.96 -10.15 -26.64
C VAL A 456 -7.04 -9.59 -25.56
N VAL A 457 -7.47 -9.69 -24.30
CA VAL A 457 -6.64 -9.38 -23.13
C VAL A 457 -6.33 -10.66 -22.40
N VAL A 458 -5.04 -10.93 -22.19
CA VAL A 458 -4.53 -12.11 -21.49
C VAL A 458 -3.87 -11.64 -20.21
N ILE A 459 -4.45 -12.02 -19.07
CA ILE A 459 -3.92 -11.67 -17.75
C ILE A 459 -3.18 -12.88 -17.22
N VAL A 460 -1.91 -12.67 -16.87
CA VAL A 460 -0.98 -13.69 -16.40
C VAL A 460 -0.48 -13.28 -15.03
N ARG A 461 -0.82 -14.05 -14.01
CA ARG A 461 -0.37 -13.86 -12.63
C ARG A 461 0.62 -14.96 -12.25
N SER A 462 1.75 -14.57 -11.66
CA SER A 462 2.72 -15.52 -11.12
C SER A 462 3.26 -15.03 -9.78
N ILE A 463 3.00 -15.78 -8.71
CA ILE A 463 3.42 -15.44 -7.33
C ILE A 463 4.84 -15.93 -7.02
N ASN A 464 5.24 -17.02 -7.68
CA ASN A 464 6.50 -17.74 -7.51
C ASN A 464 7.02 -18.24 -8.87
N SER A 465 8.26 -18.71 -8.94
CA SER A 465 8.91 -19.11 -10.20
C SER A 465 8.36 -20.40 -10.83
N SER A 466 7.41 -21.08 -10.19
CA SER A 466 6.91 -22.42 -10.53
C SER A 466 5.42 -22.49 -10.85
N HIS A 467 4.66 -21.40 -10.70
CA HIS A 467 3.23 -21.37 -10.97
C HIS A 467 2.86 -20.18 -11.87
N ILE A 468 1.98 -20.45 -12.84
CA ILE A 468 1.32 -19.47 -13.69
C ILE A 468 -0.18 -19.68 -13.54
N ASN A 469 -0.90 -18.62 -13.20
CA ASN A 469 -2.34 -18.52 -13.38
C ASN A 469 -2.57 -17.60 -14.59
N VAL A 470 -3.29 -18.09 -15.59
CA VAL A 470 -3.55 -17.36 -16.83
C VAL A 470 -5.00 -17.50 -17.24
N ARG A 471 -5.57 -16.37 -17.68
CA ARG A 471 -6.90 -16.31 -18.29
C ARG A 471 -6.90 -15.32 -19.45
N SER A 472 -7.84 -15.50 -20.35
CA SER A 472 -7.97 -14.74 -21.60
C SER A 472 -9.40 -14.27 -21.81
N TYR A 473 -9.56 -13.02 -22.21
CA TYR A 473 -10.85 -12.35 -22.36
C TYR A 473 -10.93 -11.69 -23.73
N GLY A 474 -12.06 -11.85 -24.41
CA GLY A 474 -12.30 -11.30 -25.74
C GLY A 474 -13.28 -10.14 -25.69
N PHE A 475 -13.01 -9.08 -26.45
CA PHE A 475 -13.81 -7.87 -26.52
C PHE A 475 -14.09 -7.47 -27.97
N GLY A 476 -15.35 -7.07 -28.23
CA GLY A 476 -15.80 -6.71 -29.57
C GLY A 476 -15.94 -7.90 -30.52
N THR A 477 -16.63 -7.66 -31.63
CA THR A 477 -16.79 -8.64 -32.70
C THR A 477 -15.68 -8.47 -33.72
N PRO A 478 -14.93 -9.53 -34.10
CA PRO A 478 -13.92 -9.43 -35.15
C PRO A 478 -14.54 -8.89 -36.44
N THR A 479 -13.81 -8.01 -37.13
CA THR A 479 -14.26 -7.51 -38.44
C THR A 479 -13.70 -8.35 -39.60
N ILE A 480 -12.73 -9.23 -39.32
CA ILE A 480 -12.08 -10.09 -40.30
C ILE A 480 -12.03 -11.54 -39.77
N ASN A 481 -12.59 -12.47 -40.53
CA ASN A 481 -12.54 -13.93 -40.29
C ASN A 481 -11.19 -14.53 -40.67
#